data_AF-A0A2H6GXT8-F1
#
_entry.id   AF-A0A2H6GXT8-F1
#
_cell.length_a   1.000
_cell.length_b   1.000
_cell.length_c   1.000
_cell.angle_alpha   90.00
_cell.angle_beta   90.00
_cell.angle_gamma   90.00
#
_symmetry.space_group_name_H-M   'P 1'
#
loop_
_entity.id
_entity.type
_entity.pdbx_description
1 polymer ?
#
loop_
_entity_poly.entity_id
_entity_poly.type
_entity_poly.pdbx_seq_one_letter_code
_entity_poly.pdbx_strand_id
1 'polypeptide(L)'
;MSEEWAERQRHTNRLARHLAGHLFAQRKVTARQLYGLSKLAWITNSYEGEAAAYISSTKMPALGDVLGKDFSNYSLDQVAEMIAEELGDDSLIELIKGHSGFTNFYKAYRNSVFSWIEDNHSTLLPLYKSAFNSKSEKERLKIVETITKLPDIPKANHPDKLMRSEYFLTPAFFMLDPNVCFPLINGNKGVQSLLKKLNVADSGLTSQYQAMVKLYGTGGIKDAADLDQVGKDLPDFLTTTATKKLLEKKSTTTNGDLPLKDEADIEAIRKAGTVPQRRLHNQLTNKLNKSLTKFTLLEGKNHSCMFDVLIKQYDNDGKDLLIEVKSSIESPQIRMAVGQLFDYWFTLNGDEEPKLAVLLPERPRKRL
;
A
#
# COMPACT_ATOMS: atom_id res chain seq x y z
N MET A 1 2.16 6.98 -7.94
CA MET A 1 0.75 6.82 -7.54
C MET A 1 0.50 5.74 -6.47
N SER A 2 0.66 4.41 -6.67
CA SER A 2 0.37 3.42 -5.60
C SER A 2 1.52 3.23 -4.61
N GLU A 3 2.77 3.31 -5.05
CA GLU A 3 3.90 3.30 -4.11
C GLU A 3 3.88 4.53 -3.22
N GLU A 4 3.55 5.70 -3.78
CA GLU A 4 3.32 6.91 -2.99
C GLU A 4 2.15 6.78 -2.01
N TRP A 5 1.10 6.01 -2.35
CA TRP A 5 -0.05 5.81 -1.46
C TRP A 5 0.27 4.85 -0.30
N ALA A 6 0.92 3.72 -0.58
CA ALA A 6 1.39 2.80 0.45
C ALA A 6 2.43 3.46 1.36
N GLU A 7 3.35 4.25 0.79
CA GLU A 7 4.31 5.03 1.57
C GLU A 7 3.64 6.12 2.41
N ARG A 8 2.60 6.80 1.90
CA ARG A 8 1.80 7.72 2.71
C ARG A 8 1.09 7.01 3.87
N GLN A 9 0.59 5.81 3.66
CA GLN A 9 -0.02 4.98 4.71
C GLN A 9 1.01 4.59 5.79
N ARG A 10 2.19 4.10 5.40
CA ARG A 10 3.29 3.78 6.32
C ARG A 10 3.81 5.03 7.03
N HIS A 11 3.87 6.15 6.32
CA HIS A 11 4.25 7.44 6.90
C HIS A 11 3.24 7.89 7.96
N THR A 12 1.94 7.75 7.69
CA THR A 12 0.87 8.00 8.65
C THR A 12 0.98 7.09 9.88
N ASN A 13 1.31 5.81 9.66
CA ASN A 13 1.54 4.86 10.75
C ASN A 13 2.72 5.30 11.65
N ARG A 14 3.86 5.69 11.07
CA ARG A 14 5.01 6.21 11.83
C ARG A 14 4.61 7.42 12.69
N LEU A 15 4.01 8.44 12.08
CA LEU A 15 3.55 9.63 12.81
C LEU A 15 2.57 9.29 13.94
N ALA A 16 1.54 8.50 13.63
CA ALA A 16 0.52 8.12 14.61
C ALA A 16 1.12 7.31 15.77
N ARG A 17 2.08 6.42 15.50
CA ARG A 17 2.74 5.61 16.54
C ARG A 17 3.63 6.43 17.46
N HIS A 18 4.40 7.42 16.97
CA HIS A 18 5.17 8.31 17.85
C HIS A 18 4.24 9.07 18.79
N LEU A 19 3.18 9.69 18.25
CA LEU A 19 2.20 10.43 19.05
C LEU A 19 1.44 9.52 20.02
N ALA A 20 1.07 8.31 19.61
CA ALA A 20 0.43 7.32 20.46
C ALA A 20 1.33 6.85 21.60
N GLY A 21 2.65 6.69 21.35
CA GLY A 21 3.62 6.34 22.38
C GLY A 21 3.64 7.36 23.52
N HIS A 22 3.69 8.65 23.17
CA HIS A 22 3.58 9.72 24.15
C HIS A 22 2.21 9.72 24.85
N LEU A 23 1.12 9.65 24.07
CA LEU A 23 -0.24 9.65 24.61
C LEU A 23 -0.48 8.52 25.61
N PHE A 24 -0.07 7.30 25.29
CA PHE A 24 -0.32 6.13 26.14
C PHE A 24 0.62 6.01 27.33
N ALA A 25 1.70 6.79 27.37
CA ALA A 25 2.52 6.99 28.56
C ALA A 25 1.85 7.91 29.60
N GLN A 26 0.86 8.72 29.20
CA GLN A 26 0.12 9.58 30.12
C GLN A 26 -0.76 8.75 31.07
N ARG A 27 -0.90 9.22 32.32
CA ARG A 27 -1.73 8.57 33.34
C ARG A 27 -3.21 8.53 32.95
N LYS A 28 -3.71 9.57 32.27
CA LYS A 28 -5.10 9.71 31.84
C LYS A 28 -5.14 10.10 30.37
N VAL A 29 -5.74 9.23 29.57
CA VAL A 29 -6.03 9.49 28.16
C VAL A 29 -7.52 9.83 28.06
N THR A 30 -7.84 10.87 27.29
CA THR A 30 -9.22 11.34 27.09
C THR A 30 -9.81 10.81 25.78
N ALA A 31 -11.14 10.79 25.69
CA ALA A 31 -11.87 10.50 24.46
C ALA A 31 -11.48 11.45 23.32
N ARG A 32 -11.22 12.73 23.63
CA ARG A 32 -10.77 13.72 22.64
C ARG A 32 -9.41 13.37 22.04
N GLN A 33 -8.48 12.87 22.85
CA GLN A 33 -7.18 12.42 22.36
C GLN A 33 -7.29 11.16 21.50
N LEU A 34 -8.17 10.20 21.84
CA LEU A 34 -8.44 9.05 20.97
C LEU A 34 -9.09 9.48 19.65
N TYR A 35 -9.99 10.46 19.68
CA TYR A 35 -10.60 11.04 18.49
C TYR A 35 -9.55 11.72 17.61
N GLY A 36 -8.68 12.54 18.20
CA GLY A 36 -7.55 13.16 17.50
C GLY A 36 -6.63 12.14 16.85
N LEU A 37 -6.27 11.08 17.59
CA LEU A 37 -5.43 10.01 17.09
C LEU A 37 -6.08 9.36 15.86
N SER A 38 -7.36 8.99 15.96
CA SER A 38 -8.18 8.43 14.87
C SER A 38 -8.23 9.33 13.63
N LYS A 39 -8.32 10.63 13.85
CA LYS A 39 -8.43 11.65 12.82
C LYS A 39 -7.12 11.85 12.03
N LEU A 40 -5.97 11.39 12.53
CA LEU A 40 -4.72 11.38 11.75
C LEU A 40 -4.79 10.47 10.52
N ALA A 41 -5.65 9.44 10.52
CA ALA A 41 -5.91 8.63 9.34
C ALA A 41 -6.72 9.38 8.27
N TRP A 42 -7.31 10.54 8.57
CA TRP A 42 -8.30 11.18 7.71
C TRP A 42 -7.68 12.15 6.71
N ILE A 43 -8.30 12.23 5.54
CA ILE A 43 -8.00 13.20 4.49
C ILE A 43 -9.29 13.83 3.94
N THR A 44 -9.14 14.77 3.01
CA THR A 44 -10.25 15.31 2.21
C THR A 44 -10.04 14.96 0.73
N ASN A 45 -10.97 15.33 -0.14
CA ASN A 45 -10.80 15.18 -1.60
C ASN A 45 -9.62 16.00 -2.16
N SER A 46 -9.17 17.04 -1.43
CA SER A 46 -7.95 17.79 -1.73
C SER A 46 -6.84 17.29 -0.81
N TYR A 47 -6.15 16.24 -1.26
CA TYR A 47 -5.09 15.57 -0.50
C TYR A 47 -3.70 15.65 -1.16
N GLU A 48 -3.61 16.21 -2.37
CA GLU A 48 -2.39 16.33 -3.18
C GLU A 48 -1.84 17.77 -3.15
N GLY A 49 -0.52 17.92 -3.29
CA GLY A 49 0.19 19.20 -3.30
C GLY A 49 0.56 19.72 -1.91
N GLU A 50 1.58 20.58 -1.84
CA GLU A 50 2.15 21.08 -0.58
C GLU A 50 1.14 21.83 0.30
N ALA A 51 0.19 22.53 -0.31
CA ALA A 51 -0.87 23.30 0.37
C ALA A 51 -2.23 22.55 0.43
N ALA A 52 -2.21 21.21 0.44
CA ALA A 52 -3.44 20.42 0.39
C ALA A 52 -4.38 20.73 1.56
N ALA A 53 -5.66 20.97 1.27
CA ALA A 53 -6.64 21.48 2.24
C ALA A 53 -6.88 20.53 3.43
N TYR A 54 -6.54 19.24 3.32
CA TYR A 54 -6.63 18.31 4.46
C TYR A 54 -5.65 18.67 5.59
N ILE A 55 -4.53 19.35 5.30
CA ILE A 55 -3.54 19.72 6.31
C ILE A 55 -4.19 20.63 7.36
N SER A 56 -4.78 21.75 6.92
CA SER A 56 -5.44 22.71 7.82
C SER A 56 -6.76 22.18 8.37
N SER A 57 -7.56 21.47 7.57
CA SER A 57 -8.91 21.05 7.99
C SER A 57 -8.95 19.76 8.81
N THR A 58 -7.89 18.95 8.77
CA THR A 58 -7.89 17.60 9.35
C THR A 58 -6.63 17.32 10.15
N LYS A 59 -5.43 17.42 9.55
CA LYS A 59 -4.16 17.07 10.21
C LYS A 59 -3.87 17.98 11.41
N MET A 60 -3.90 19.30 11.21
CA MET A 60 -3.59 20.29 12.25
C MET A 60 -4.56 20.18 13.45
N PRO A 61 -5.90 20.13 13.25
CA PRO A 61 -6.83 19.83 14.32
C PRO A 61 -6.60 18.47 15.00
N ALA A 62 -6.21 17.43 14.26
CA ALA A 62 -5.95 16.10 14.83
C ALA A 62 -4.72 16.13 15.76
N LEU A 63 -3.65 16.81 15.36
CA LEU A 63 -2.46 17.01 16.20
C LEU A 63 -2.82 17.76 17.48
N GLY A 64 -3.61 18.83 17.35
CA GLY A 64 -4.11 19.59 18.50
C GLY A 64 -4.94 18.72 19.45
N ASP A 65 -5.85 17.91 18.91
CA ASP A 65 -6.68 16.99 19.68
C ASP A 65 -5.86 15.93 20.44
N VAL A 66 -4.79 15.39 19.85
CA VAL A 66 -3.90 14.41 20.48
C VAL A 66 -3.08 15.01 21.63
N LEU A 67 -2.58 16.23 21.43
CA LEU A 67 -1.71 16.92 22.40
C LEU A 67 -2.48 17.80 23.39
N GLY A 68 -3.79 17.96 23.20
CA GLY A 68 -4.61 18.87 24.01
C GLY A 68 -4.26 20.34 23.79
N LYS A 69 -3.86 20.72 22.56
CA LYS A 69 -3.44 22.07 22.16
C LYS A 69 -4.32 22.61 21.05
N ASP A 70 -4.40 23.93 20.97
CA ASP A 70 -4.99 24.62 19.82
C ASP A 70 -3.88 25.12 18.88
N PHE A 71 -3.95 24.67 17.63
CA PHE A 71 -2.99 25.01 16.59
C PHE A 71 -3.61 25.86 15.47
N SER A 72 -4.82 26.41 15.66
CA SER A 72 -5.53 27.13 14.59
C SER A 72 -4.78 28.33 14.02
N ASN A 73 -3.89 28.94 14.81
CA ASN A 73 -3.20 30.19 14.48
C ASN A 73 -1.72 29.98 14.10
N TYR A 74 -1.29 28.74 13.92
CA TYR A 74 0.10 28.40 13.63
C TYR A 74 0.25 27.79 12.24
N SER A 75 1.41 28.03 11.61
CA SER A 75 1.79 27.33 10.39
C SER A 75 2.14 25.86 10.67
N LEU A 76 2.18 25.03 9.62
CA LEU A 76 2.58 23.63 9.76
C LEU A 76 4.02 23.52 10.28
N ASP A 77 4.93 24.38 9.83
CA ASP A 77 6.33 24.39 10.29
C ASP A 77 6.43 24.72 11.78
N GLN A 78 5.72 25.77 12.23
CA GLN A 78 5.69 26.14 13.64
C GLN A 78 5.13 24.99 14.50
N VAL A 79 4.07 24.32 14.04
CA VAL A 79 3.52 23.16 14.75
C VAL A 79 4.48 21.98 14.77
N ALA A 80 5.19 21.73 13.68
CA ALA A 80 6.18 20.66 13.64
C ALA A 80 7.30 20.89 14.67
N GLU A 81 7.83 22.11 14.75
CA GLU A 81 8.85 22.51 15.74
C GLU A 81 8.32 22.42 17.18
N MET A 82 7.15 22.99 17.46
CA MET A 82 6.55 22.96 18.81
C MET A 82 6.30 21.54 19.31
N ILE A 83 5.86 20.63 18.43
CA ILE A 83 5.59 19.23 18.78
C ILE A 83 6.90 18.46 18.99
N ALA A 84 7.90 18.68 18.13
CA ALA A 84 9.20 18.04 18.27
C ALA A 84 9.91 18.44 19.57
N GLU A 85 9.86 19.73 19.93
CA GLU A 85 10.40 20.24 21.19
C GLU A 85 9.68 19.65 22.40
N GLU A 86 8.34 19.65 22.41
CA GLU A 86 7.54 19.10 23.50
C GLU A 86 7.78 17.60 23.72
N LEU A 87 7.99 16.85 22.65
CA LEU A 87 8.19 15.41 22.69
C LEU A 87 9.67 15.00 22.79
N GLY A 88 10.59 15.95 22.67
CA GLY A 88 12.04 15.71 22.65
C GLY A 88 12.48 14.81 21.49
N ASP A 89 11.85 14.95 20.31
CA ASP A 89 12.08 14.09 19.15
C ASP A 89 12.06 14.89 17.84
N ASP A 90 13.24 15.35 17.41
CA ASP A 90 13.43 16.11 16.16
C ASP A 90 13.03 15.33 14.90
N SER A 91 12.98 13.99 14.96
CA SER A 91 12.53 13.18 13.81
C SER A 91 11.06 13.41 13.47
N LEU A 92 10.28 13.97 14.41
CA LEU A 92 8.88 14.33 14.19
C LEU A 92 8.70 15.51 13.25
N ILE A 93 9.69 16.39 13.08
CA ILE A 93 9.55 17.59 12.25
C ILE A 93 9.18 17.19 10.82
N GLU A 94 10.00 16.32 10.21
CA GLU A 94 9.75 15.83 8.85
C GLU A 94 8.49 14.95 8.76
N LEU A 95 8.18 14.19 9.81
CA LEU A 95 6.97 13.37 9.84
C LEU A 95 5.69 14.23 9.86
N ILE A 96 5.73 15.35 10.59
CA ILE A 96 4.62 16.31 10.68
C ILE A 96 4.53 17.16 9.42
N LYS A 97 5.65 17.50 8.78
CA LYS A 97 5.64 18.26 7.52
C LYS A 97 5.16 17.42 6.34
N GLY A 98 5.53 16.15 6.29
CA GLY A 98 5.17 15.28 5.18
C GLY A 98 3.69 14.90 5.11
N HIS A 99 3.27 14.36 3.96
CA HIS A 99 1.87 13.99 3.75
C HIS A 99 1.43 12.78 4.59
N SER A 100 0.27 12.90 5.25
CA SER A 100 -0.31 11.82 6.08
C SER A 100 -1.82 11.69 5.88
N GLY A 101 -2.42 10.65 6.48
CA GLY A 101 -3.82 10.27 6.31
C GLY A 101 -4.07 9.52 4.99
N PHE A 102 -5.12 8.71 4.96
CA PHE A 102 -5.47 7.83 3.84
C PHE A 102 -6.97 7.50 3.74
N THR A 103 -7.79 7.97 4.68
CA THR A 103 -9.24 7.69 4.72
C THR A 103 -10.04 8.98 4.53
N ASN A 104 -10.85 9.06 3.48
CA ASN A 104 -11.81 10.15 3.33
C ASN A 104 -13.04 9.91 4.22
N PHE A 105 -12.90 10.19 5.52
CA PHE A 105 -13.94 9.89 6.49
C PHE A 105 -15.17 10.79 6.30
N TYR A 106 -16.35 10.16 6.20
CA TYR A 106 -17.57 10.82 5.77
C TYR A 106 -18.00 11.91 6.77
N LYS A 107 -18.10 13.14 6.28
CA LYS A 107 -18.33 14.35 7.10
C LYS A 107 -19.54 14.24 8.03
N ALA A 108 -20.61 13.57 7.60
CA ALA A 108 -21.84 13.45 8.36
C ALA A 108 -21.73 12.65 9.67
N TYR A 109 -20.66 11.86 9.83
CA TYR A 109 -20.40 11.10 11.05
C TYR A 109 -19.32 11.71 11.95
N ARG A 110 -18.64 12.80 11.54
CA ARG A 110 -17.48 13.32 12.30
C ARG A 110 -17.84 13.72 13.72
N ASN A 111 -18.97 14.41 13.90
CA ASN A 111 -19.43 14.83 15.22
C ASN A 111 -19.99 13.65 16.02
N SER A 112 -20.76 12.75 15.40
CA SER A 112 -21.35 11.62 16.10
C SER A 112 -20.33 10.57 16.52
N VAL A 113 -19.25 10.40 15.76
CA VAL A 113 -18.11 9.56 16.16
C VAL A 113 -17.48 10.05 17.45
N PHE A 114 -17.31 11.37 17.62
CA PHE A 114 -16.72 11.89 18.85
C PHE A 114 -17.55 11.51 20.08
N SER A 115 -18.86 11.79 20.06
CA SER A 115 -19.77 11.38 21.14
C SER A 115 -19.78 9.86 21.34
N TRP A 116 -19.77 9.09 20.25
CA TRP A 116 -19.69 7.63 20.34
C TRP A 116 -18.38 7.15 21.00
N ILE A 117 -17.25 7.83 20.77
CA ILE A 117 -15.99 7.53 21.48
C ILE A 117 -16.12 7.87 22.97
N GLU A 118 -16.77 8.97 23.33
CA GLU A 118 -17.01 9.33 24.73
C GLU A 118 -17.81 8.24 25.44
N ASP A 119 -18.91 7.79 24.84
CA ASP A 119 -19.80 6.76 25.39
C ASP A 119 -19.10 5.39 25.51
N ASN A 120 -18.16 5.09 24.60
CA ASN A 120 -17.48 3.79 24.54
C ASN A 120 -16.02 3.84 25.04
N HIS A 121 -15.60 4.93 25.68
CA HIS A 121 -14.19 5.21 25.97
C HIS A 121 -13.50 4.12 26.80
N SER A 122 -14.21 3.55 27.78
CA SER A 122 -13.71 2.48 28.66
C SER A 122 -13.35 1.20 27.90
N THR A 123 -14.06 0.91 26.80
CA THR A 123 -13.78 -0.23 25.92
C THR A 123 -12.75 0.14 24.85
N LEU A 124 -12.83 1.36 24.29
CA LEU A 124 -11.96 1.79 23.21
C LEU A 124 -10.51 2.00 23.66
N LEU A 125 -10.27 2.66 24.79
CA LEU A 125 -8.90 2.94 25.23
C LEU A 125 -8.02 1.67 25.34
N PRO A 126 -8.49 0.56 25.97
CA PRO A 126 -7.77 -0.72 25.94
C PRO A 126 -7.53 -1.26 24.52
N LEU A 127 -8.48 -1.10 23.59
CA LEU A 127 -8.32 -1.55 22.21
C LEU A 127 -7.25 -0.75 21.46
N TYR A 128 -7.22 0.57 21.62
CA TYR A 128 -6.18 1.41 21.02
C TYR A 128 -4.78 1.05 21.54
N LYS A 129 -4.66 0.84 22.86
CA LYS A 129 -3.42 0.34 23.48
C LYS A 129 -3.05 -1.05 22.98
N SER A 130 -4.03 -1.92 22.77
CA SER A 130 -3.79 -3.27 22.22
C SER A 130 -3.32 -3.20 20.78
N ALA A 131 -3.92 -2.35 19.93
CA ALA A 131 -3.50 -2.16 18.54
C ALA A 131 -2.05 -1.64 18.47
N PHE A 132 -1.70 -0.69 19.32
CA PHE A 132 -0.34 -0.13 19.41
C PHE A 132 0.72 -1.17 19.81
N ASN A 133 0.36 -2.13 20.66
CA ASN A 133 1.28 -3.13 21.21
C ASN A 133 1.25 -4.50 20.51
N SER A 134 0.31 -4.73 19.59
CA SER A 134 0.06 -6.05 19.01
C SER A 134 1.24 -6.57 18.19
N LYS A 135 1.77 -7.74 18.55
CA LYS A 135 2.90 -8.39 17.86
C LYS A 135 2.46 -9.58 17.01
N SER A 136 1.31 -10.18 17.31
CA SER A 136 0.83 -11.40 16.64
C SER A 136 -0.53 -11.24 15.96
N GLU A 137 -0.81 -12.09 14.97
CA GLU A 137 -2.14 -12.17 14.34
C GLU A 137 -3.22 -12.48 15.39
N LYS A 138 -2.92 -13.35 16.36
CA LYS A 138 -3.84 -13.71 17.45
C LYS A 138 -4.25 -12.51 18.30
N GLU A 139 -3.33 -11.58 18.58
CA GLU A 139 -3.65 -10.36 19.33
C GLU A 139 -4.53 -9.41 18.53
N ARG A 140 -4.23 -9.24 17.23
CA ARG A 140 -5.06 -8.44 16.32
C ARG A 140 -6.45 -9.03 16.14
N LEU A 141 -6.57 -10.36 16.07
CA LEU A 141 -7.85 -11.06 15.98
C LEU A 141 -8.72 -10.80 17.21
N LYS A 142 -8.15 -10.75 18.42
CA LYS A 142 -8.90 -10.38 19.63
C LYS A 142 -9.45 -8.95 19.58
N ILE A 143 -8.69 -8.02 18.99
CA ILE A 143 -9.16 -6.65 18.76
C ILE A 143 -10.38 -6.70 17.83
N VAL A 144 -10.28 -7.44 16.73
CA VAL A 144 -11.37 -7.62 15.76
C VAL A 144 -12.61 -8.24 16.40
N GLU A 145 -12.46 -9.30 17.18
CA GLU A 145 -13.56 -9.93 17.92
C GLU A 145 -14.22 -8.94 18.90
N THR A 146 -13.46 -8.02 19.49
CA THR A 146 -14.03 -6.99 20.35
C THR A 146 -14.79 -5.94 19.54
N ILE A 147 -14.28 -5.53 18.37
CA ILE A 147 -14.99 -4.61 17.46
C ILE A 147 -16.37 -5.16 17.10
N THR A 148 -16.51 -6.46 16.83
CA THR A 148 -17.80 -7.07 16.46
C THR A 148 -18.90 -6.94 17.52
N LYS A 149 -18.54 -6.62 18.77
CA LYS A 149 -19.46 -6.46 19.89
C LYS A 149 -19.78 -5.00 20.19
N LEU A 150 -19.12 -4.05 19.53
CA LEU A 150 -19.36 -2.64 19.71
C LEU A 150 -20.64 -2.20 18.99
N PRO A 151 -21.39 -1.23 19.55
CA PRO A 151 -22.53 -0.66 18.85
C PRO A 151 -22.07 0.09 17.60
N ASP A 152 -22.89 0.08 16.57
CA ASP A 152 -22.66 0.91 15.38
C ASP A 152 -22.81 2.41 15.71
N ILE A 153 -22.26 3.25 14.84
CA ILE A 153 -22.17 4.70 15.04
C ILE A 153 -23.37 5.38 14.36
N PRO A 154 -24.23 6.10 15.10
CA PRO A 154 -25.37 6.79 14.52
C PRO A 154 -24.94 8.00 13.68
N LYS A 155 -25.72 8.33 12.65
CA LYS A 155 -25.53 9.57 11.88
C LYS A 155 -26.15 10.73 12.66
N ALA A 156 -25.41 11.84 12.79
CA ALA A 156 -25.80 12.97 13.66
C ALA A 156 -27.25 13.46 13.48
N ASN A 157 -27.74 13.55 12.25
CA ASN A 157 -29.09 14.05 11.94
C ASN A 157 -30.10 12.94 11.58
N HIS A 158 -29.68 11.67 11.60
CA HIS A 158 -30.51 10.51 11.23
C HIS A 158 -30.05 9.31 12.07
N PRO A 159 -30.43 9.23 13.35
CA PRO A 159 -29.91 8.22 14.28
C PRO A 159 -30.29 6.78 13.87
N ASP A 160 -31.30 6.63 13.01
CA ASP A 160 -31.69 5.39 12.35
C ASP A 160 -30.64 4.88 11.33
N LYS A 161 -29.81 5.78 10.80
CA LYS A 161 -28.74 5.43 9.86
C LYS A 161 -27.46 5.18 10.62
N LEU A 162 -27.13 3.90 10.74
CA LEU A 162 -25.95 3.42 11.46
C LEU A 162 -24.78 3.17 10.51
N MET A 163 -23.58 3.55 10.95
CA MET A 163 -22.32 3.17 10.32
C MET A 163 -21.64 2.11 11.17
N ARG A 164 -21.31 0.98 10.53
CA ARG A 164 -20.48 -0.09 11.08
C ARG A 164 -19.24 0.45 11.80
N SER A 165 -19.04 0.08 13.06
CA SER A 165 -17.95 0.61 13.90
C SER A 165 -16.54 0.34 13.32
N GLU A 166 -16.37 -0.78 12.61
CA GLU A 166 -15.14 -1.13 11.90
C GLU A 166 -14.74 -0.13 10.81
N TYR A 167 -15.69 0.60 10.22
CA TYR A 167 -15.38 1.60 9.19
C TYR A 167 -14.65 2.80 9.77
N PHE A 168 -14.82 3.03 11.08
CA PHE A 168 -14.08 4.02 11.85
C PHE A 168 -12.82 3.42 12.48
N LEU A 169 -12.92 2.24 13.08
CA LEU A 169 -11.84 1.67 13.90
C LEU A 169 -10.71 1.02 13.10
N THR A 170 -11.01 0.36 11.98
CA THR A 170 -9.94 -0.34 11.22
C THR A 170 -8.90 0.62 10.62
N PRO A 171 -9.25 1.83 10.11
CA PRO A 171 -8.25 2.85 9.80
C PRO A 171 -7.40 3.28 10.99
N ALA A 172 -7.99 3.43 12.18
CA ALA A 172 -7.26 3.82 13.37
C ALA A 172 -6.31 2.70 13.84
N PHE A 173 -6.72 1.44 13.76
CA PHE A 173 -5.89 0.32 14.16
C PHE A 173 -4.80 -0.02 13.13
N PHE A 174 -5.07 0.19 11.84
CA PHE A 174 -4.04 0.14 10.79
C PHE A 174 -2.85 1.06 11.10
N MET A 175 -3.11 2.32 11.43
CA MET A 175 -2.04 3.28 11.67
C MET A 175 -1.35 3.10 13.03
N LEU A 176 -1.94 2.32 13.94
CA LEU A 176 -1.34 2.01 15.23
C LEU A 176 -0.59 0.68 15.22
N ASP A 177 -0.86 -0.22 14.29
CA ASP A 177 -0.22 -1.54 14.25
C ASP A 177 1.30 -1.43 14.03
N PRO A 178 2.14 -2.07 14.86
CA PRO A 178 3.60 -1.94 14.74
C PRO A 178 4.18 -2.52 13.44
N ASN A 179 3.49 -3.48 12.83
CA ASN A 179 3.96 -4.17 11.63
C ASN A 179 3.12 -3.84 10.40
N VAL A 180 2.16 -2.90 10.53
CA VAL A 180 1.19 -2.55 9.49
C VAL A 180 0.43 -3.79 8.98
N CYS A 181 0.13 -4.76 9.85
CA CYS A 181 -0.56 -6.02 9.51
C CYS A 181 -2.06 -6.01 9.89
N PHE A 182 -2.61 -4.85 10.26
CA PHE A 182 -4.04 -4.69 10.54
C PHE A 182 -4.74 -4.17 9.27
N PRO A 183 -5.55 -4.98 8.56
CA PRO A 183 -6.15 -4.59 7.28
C PRO A 183 -7.21 -3.50 7.43
N LEU A 184 -7.34 -2.67 6.38
CA LEU A 184 -8.44 -1.71 6.26
C LEU A 184 -9.71 -2.44 5.84
N ILE A 185 -10.72 -2.46 6.71
CA ILE A 185 -12.03 -3.05 6.43
C ILE A 185 -13.07 -1.95 6.61
N ASN A 186 -13.30 -1.20 5.53
CA ASN A 186 -14.16 -0.02 5.53
C ASN A 186 -15.08 0.03 4.30
N GLY A 187 -15.91 1.08 4.21
CA GLY A 187 -16.83 1.30 3.09
C GLY A 187 -16.17 1.70 1.75
N ASN A 188 -14.84 1.68 1.63
CA ASN A 188 -14.16 2.01 0.38
C ASN A 188 -14.48 0.97 -0.70
N LYS A 189 -14.81 1.44 -1.92
CA LYS A 189 -15.17 0.57 -3.05
C LYS A 189 -14.10 -0.50 -3.38
N GLY A 190 -12.81 -0.17 -3.25
CA GLY A 190 -11.72 -1.11 -3.49
C GLY A 190 -11.69 -2.25 -2.47
N VAL A 191 -11.84 -1.92 -1.19
CA VAL A 191 -11.95 -2.90 -0.09
C VAL A 191 -13.19 -3.77 -0.28
N GLN A 192 -14.35 -3.16 -0.55
CA GLN A 192 -15.60 -3.90 -0.77
C GLN A 192 -15.53 -4.83 -1.99
N SER A 193 -14.87 -4.40 -3.07
CA SER A 193 -14.59 -5.23 -4.25
C SER A 193 -13.70 -6.42 -3.91
N LEU A 194 -12.63 -6.20 -3.12
CA LEU A 194 -11.75 -7.26 -2.63
C LEU A 194 -12.52 -8.30 -1.79
N LEU A 195 -13.31 -7.85 -0.80
CA LEU A 195 -14.09 -8.76 0.06
C LEU A 195 -15.11 -9.58 -0.73
N LYS A 196 -15.73 -8.98 -1.76
CA LYS A 196 -16.65 -9.70 -2.65
C LYS A 196 -15.94 -10.81 -3.43
N LYS A 197 -14.75 -10.53 -3.96
CA LYS A 197 -13.95 -11.51 -4.69
C LYS A 197 -13.41 -12.63 -3.81
N LEU A 198 -13.14 -12.34 -2.54
CA LEU A 198 -12.78 -13.33 -1.53
C LEU A 198 -14.01 -14.12 -1.01
N ASN A 199 -15.22 -13.85 -1.51
CA ASN A 199 -16.48 -14.47 -1.06
C ASN A 199 -16.76 -14.29 0.44
N VAL A 200 -16.34 -13.14 1.01
CA VAL A 200 -16.51 -12.81 2.43
C VAL A 200 -17.17 -11.44 2.66
N ALA A 201 -17.65 -10.77 1.60
CA ALA A 201 -18.29 -9.45 1.72
C ALA A 201 -19.47 -9.43 2.69
N ASP A 202 -20.32 -10.45 2.63
CA ASP A 202 -21.50 -10.57 3.51
C ASP A 202 -21.20 -11.38 4.78
N SER A 203 -19.94 -11.75 4.99
CA SER A 203 -19.50 -12.41 6.23
C SER A 203 -19.18 -11.39 7.33
N GLY A 204 -19.15 -11.85 8.58
CA GLY A 204 -18.77 -11.03 9.72
C GLY A 204 -17.31 -10.53 9.66
N LEU A 205 -17.02 -9.48 10.41
CA LEU A 205 -15.71 -8.81 10.42
C LEU A 205 -14.54 -9.78 10.67
N THR A 206 -14.71 -10.77 11.55
CA THR A 206 -13.69 -11.81 11.83
C THR A 206 -13.31 -12.59 10.58
N SER A 207 -14.29 -13.04 9.81
CA SER A 207 -14.07 -13.78 8.55
C SER A 207 -13.43 -12.90 7.49
N GLN A 208 -13.86 -11.64 7.39
CA GLN A 208 -13.25 -10.64 6.50
C GLN A 208 -11.78 -10.40 6.85
N TYR A 209 -11.46 -10.22 8.13
CA TYR A 209 -10.10 -10.05 8.63
C TYR A 209 -9.22 -11.25 8.28
N GLN A 210 -9.66 -12.47 8.62
CA GLN A 210 -8.89 -13.69 8.36
C GLN A 210 -8.63 -13.88 6.86
N ALA A 211 -9.61 -13.59 6.00
CA ALA A 211 -9.45 -13.70 4.56
C ALA A 211 -8.43 -12.69 4.01
N MET A 212 -8.40 -11.46 4.54
CA MET A 212 -7.45 -10.43 4.12
C MET A 212 -6.02 -10.73 4.59
N VAL A 213 -5.83 -11.17 5.84
CA VAL A 213 -4.49 -11.48 6.37
C VAL A 213 -3.83 -12.65 5.63
N LYS A 214 -4.62 -13.62 5.15
CA LYS A 214 -4.12 -14.73 4.32
C LYS A 214 -3.49 -14.30 3.00
N LEU A 215 -3.72 -13.06 2.55
CA LEU A 215 -3.10 -12.53 1.34
C LEU A 215 -1.67 -12.03 1.59
N TYR A 216 -1.26 -11.82 2.84
CA TYR A 216 0.11 -11.43 3.14
C TYR A 216 1.09 -12.54 2.73
N GLY A 217 2.20 -12.14 2.12
CA GLY A 217 3.19 -13.05 1.52
C GLY A 217 2.82 -13.56 0.13
N THR A 218 1.62 -13.27 -0.38
CA THR A 218 1.20 -13.67 -1.73
C THR A 218 1.30 -12.50 -2.71
N GLY A 219 1.74 -12.76 -3.94
CA GLY A 219 1.83 -11.73 -5.00
C GLY A 219 2.65 -10.49 -4.64
N GLY A 220 3.56 -10.60 -3.67
CA GLY A 220 4.38 -9.48 -3.19
C GLY A 220 3.66 -8.52 -2.22
N ILE A 221 2.47 -8.87 -1.72
CA ILE A 221 1.79 -8.15 -0.64
C ILE A 221 2.52 -8.43 0.66
N LYS A 222 3.26 -7.45 1.20
CA LYS A 222 4.01 -7.64 2.45
C LYS A 222 3.17 -7.36 3.67
N ASP A 223 2.31 -6.35 3.57
CA ASP A 223 1.55 -5.80 4.70
C ASP A 223 0.17 -5.26 4.25
N ALA A 224 -0.56 -4.66 5.18
CA ALA A 224 -1.87 -4.07 4.92
C ALA A 224 -1.82 -2.86 3.98
N ALA A 225 -0.71 -2.11 3.95
CA ALA A 225 -0.55 -0.94 3.08
C ALA A 225 -0.45 -1.38 1.61
N ASP A 226 0.31 -2.46 1.36
CA ASP A 226 0.35 -3.08 0.05
C ASP A 226 -1.02 -3.64 -0.35
N LEU A 227 -1.70 -4.33 0.56
CA LEU A 227 -3.01 -4.95 0.30
C LEU A 227 -4.07 -3.91 -0.12
N ASP A 228 -4.11 -2.73 0.52
CA ASP A 228 -5.06 -1.66 0.18
C ASP A 228 -4.90 -1.16 -1.27
N GLN A 229 -3.70 -1.27 -1.85
CA GLN A 229 -3.47 -0.93 -3.26
C GLN A 229 -4.07 -1.95 -4.22
N VAL A 230 -4.12 -3.22 -3.82
CA VAL A 230 -4.43 -4.36 -4.70
C VAL A 230 -5.93 -4.48 -4.98
N GLY A 231 -6.80 -3.86 -4.17
CA GLY A 231 -8.27 -3.94 -4.33
C GLY A 231 -8.82 -3.54 -5.72
N LYS A 232 -8.01 -2.89 -6.57
CA LYS A 232 -8.34 -2.55 -7.96
C LYS A 232 -7.96 -3.63 -8.99
N ASP A 233 -7.00 -4.52 -8.68
CA ASP A 233 -6.32 -5.40 -9.66
C ASP A 233 -6.38 -6.91 -9.31
N LEU A 234 -7.36 -7.32 -8.49
CA LEU A 234 -7.42 -8.70 -7.95
C LEU A 234 -7.50 -9.91 -8.91
N PRO A 235 -8.03 -9.84 -10.16
CA PRO A 235 -8.16 -11.04 -11.00
C PRO A 235 -6.81 -11.74 -11.26
N ASP A 236 -5.72 -10.97 -11.23
CA ASP A 236 -4.37 -11.45 -11.53
C ASP A 236 -3.68 -12.08 -10.31
N PHE A 237 -4.14 -11.79 -9.08
CA PHE A 237 -3.51 -12.24 -7.83
C PHE A 237 -4.03 -13.59 -7.33
N LEU A 238 -5.31 -13.88 -7.51
CA LEU A 238 -5.93 -15.13 -7.03
C LEU A 238 -5.62 -16.33 -7.93
N THR A 239 -5.00 -16.11 -9.09
CA THR A 239 -4.72 -17.13 -10.12
C THR A 239 -3.23 -17.41 -10.31
N THR A 240 -2.34 -16.61 -9.70
CA THR A 240 -0.89 -16.73 -9.91
C THR A 240 -0.18 -17.07 -8.60
N THR A 241 0.45 -18.25 -8.56
CA THR A 241 1.48 -18.60 -7.57
C THR A 241 2.80 -17.86 -7.88
N ALA A 242 2.73 -16.57 -8.21
CA ALA A 242 3.88 -15.79 -8.65
C ALA A 242 4.57 -15.12 -7.45
N THR A 243 5.69 -15.70 -7.03
CA THR A 243 6.61 -15.17 -6.03
C THR A 243 7.66 -14.27 -6.69
N LYS A 244 7.28 -13.11 -7.24
CA LYS A 244 8.28 -12.06 -7.56
C LYS A 244 8.51 -11.23 -6.29
N LYS A 245 9.73 -11.28 -5.76
CA LYS A 245 10.19 -10.48 -4.60
C LYS A 245 9.96 -8.99 -4.89
N LEU A 246 9.14 -8.32 -4.07
CA LEU A 246 9.09 -6.87 -4.03
C LEU A 246 10.34 -6.35 -3.30
N LEU A 247 11.14 -5.52 -3.97
CA LEU A 247 12.13 -4.59 -3.39
C LEU A 247 13.30 -5.23 -2.62
N GLU A 248 14.40 -5.52 -3.33
CA GLU A 248 15.76 -5.47 -2.75
C GLU A 248 16.53 -4.34 -3.44
N LYS A 249 16.91 -3.31 -2.68
CA LYS A 249 17.94 -2.35 -3.09
C LYS A 249 19.27 -3.09 -2.95
N LYS A 250 19.96 -3.38 -4.06
CA LYS A 250 21.35 -3.86 -4.00
C LYS A 250 22.22 -2.76 -3.37
N SER A 251 22.97 -3.12 -2.32
CA SER A 251 24.03 -2.27 -1.77
C SER A 251 25.15 -2.15 -2.80
N THR A 252 25.43 -0.94 -3.26
CA THR A 252 26.63 -0.65 -4.05
C THR A 252 27.75 -0.24 -3.11
N THR A 253 28.67 -1.14 -2.82
CA THR A 253 29.99 -0.83 -2.26
C THR A 253 30.95 -0.45 -3.40
N THR A 254 31.21 0.86 -3.50
CA THR A 254 32.44 1.56 -3.95
C THR A 254 33.51 0.81 -4.75
N ASN A 255 33.80 1.26 -5.99
CA ASN A 255 34.97 2.11 -6.35
C ASN A 255 35.20 2.16 -7.87
N GLY A 256 35.28 3.38 -8.43
CA GLY A 256 35.71 3.65 -9.81
C GLY A 256 34.79 4.64 -10.54
N ASP A 257 35.31 5.79 -10.94
CA ASP A 257 34.58 6.81 -11.70
C ASP A 257 34.15 6.25 -13.07
N LEU A 258 32.85 5.99 -13.18
CA LEU A 258 32.10 5.76 -14.42
C LEU A 258 31.31 7.04 -14.69
N PRO A 259 31.26 7.55 -15.93
CA PRO A 259 30.40 8.69 -16.25
C PRO A 259 28.97 8.38 -15.79
N LEU A 260 28.34 9.37 -15.15
CA LEU A 260 26.97 9.28 -14.66
C LEU A 260 26.08 8.68 -15.75
N LYS A 261 25.42 7.56 -15.43
CA LYS A 261 24.41 6.94 -16.29
C LYS A 261 23.40 8.02 -16.71
N ASP A 262 23.08 8.05 -18.00
CA ASP A 262 22.12 8.97 -18.60
C ASP A 262 20.90 9.16 -17.67
N GLU A 263 20.62 10.39 -17.23
CA GLU A 263 19.51 10.68 -16.31
C GLU A 263 18.17 10.21 -16.86
N ALA A 264 18.03 10.16 -18.19
CA ALA A 264 16.88 9.61 -18.89
C ALA A 264 16.69 8.10 -18.64
N ASP A 265 17.77 7.32 -18.55
CA ASP A 265 17.73 5.88 -18.28
C ASP A 265 17.32 5.62 -16.81
N ILE A 266 17.83 6.45 -15.88
CA ILE A 266 17.46 6.38 -14.45
C ILE A 266 15.98 6.72 -14.25
N GLU A 267 15.50 7.79 -14.89
CA GLU A 267 14.12 8.21 -14.79
C GLU A 267 13.17 7.21 -15.47
N ALA A 268 13.58 6.59 -16.59
CA ALA A 268 12.83 5.53 -17.24
C ALA A 268 12.71 4.27 -16.35
N ILE A 269 13.76 3.90 -15.62
CA ILE A 269 13.73 2.79 -14.65
C ILE A 269 12.83 3.13 -13.46
N ARG A 270 12.90 4.36 -12.95
CA ARG A 270 12.05 4.84 -11.85
C ARG A 270 10.57 4.83 -12.24
N LYS A 271 10.25 5.27 -13.47
CA LYS A 271 8.89 5.21 -14.04
C LYS A 271 8.41 3.77 -14.31
N ALA A 272 9.31 2.84 -14.65
CA ALA A 272 9.00 1.41 -14.80
C ALA A 272 8.53 0.73 -13.52
N GLY A 273 8.89 1.26 -12.35
CA GLY A 273 8.35 0.83 -11.06
C GLY A 273 6.91 1.27 -10.78
N THR A 274 6.32 2.15 -11.60
CA THR A 274 5.00 2.71 -11.29
C THR A 274 3.85 1.73 -11.57
N VAL A 275 2.79 1.82 -10.77
CA VAL A 275 1.53 1.03 -10.91
C VAL A 275 0.97 0.96 -12.33
N PRO A 276 0.87 2.08 -13.08
CA PRO A 276 0.31 2.03 -14.42
C PRO A 276 1.17 1.15 -15.35
N GLN A 277 2.49 1.20 -15.19
CA GLN A 277 3.42 0.38 -15.95
C GLN A 277 3.36 -1.09 -15.51
N ARG A 278 3.27 -1.38 -14.21
CA ARG A 278 3.05 -2.75 -13.71
C ARG A 278 1.74 -3.36 -14.20
N ARG A 279 0.65 -2.58 -14.20
CA ARG A 279 -0.66 -3.00 -14.75
C ARG A 279 -0.55 -3.32 -16.22
N LEU A 280 0.10 -2.45 -16.99
CA LEU A 280 0.26 -2.65 -18.42
C LEU A 280 1.14 -3.88 -18.72
N HIS A 281 2.22 -4.08 -17.98
CA HIS A 281 3.07 -5.28 -18.08
C HIS A 281 2.24 -6.55 -17.82
N ASN A 282 1.53 -6.63 -16.69
CA ASN A 282 0.70 -7.81 -16.36
C ASN A 282 -0.41 -8.04 -17.40
N GLN A 283 -1.06 -6.98 -17.88
CA GLN A 283 -2.06 -7.08 -18.95
C GLN A 283 -1.48 -7.65 -20.23
N LEU A 284 -0.25 -7.27 -20.60
CA LEU A 284 0.43 -7.78 -21.79
C LEU A 284 0.81 -9.25 -21.62
N THR A 285 1.38 -9.64 -20.47
CA THR A 285 1.72 -11.04 -20.18
C THR A 285 0.48 -11.94 -20.17
N ASN A 286 -0.63 -11.46 -19.59
CA ASN A 286 -1.91 -12.18 -19.59
C ASN A 286 -2.54 -12.30 -20.97
N LYS A 287 -2.44 -11.25 -21.80
CA LYS A 287 -2.88 -11.33 -23.20
C LYS A 287 -2.07 -12.37 -23.96
N LEU A 288 -0.75 -12.41 -23.74
CA LEU A 288 0.12 -13.39 -24.37
C LEU A 288 -0.29 -14.82 -23.98
N ASN A 289 -0.54 -15.09 -22.70
CA ASN A 289 -1.03 -16.39 -22.23
C ASN A 289 -2.36 -16.80 -22.89
N LYS A 290 -3.30 -15.85 -23.05
CA LYS A 290 -4.59 -16.10 -23.72
C LYS A 290 -4.45 -16.29 -25.23
N SER A 291 -3.52 -15.59 -25.87
CA SER A 291 -3.33 -15.64 -27.32
C SER A 291 -2.52 -16.85 -27.78
N LEU A 292 -1.65 -17.38 -26.92
CA LEU A 292 -0.73 -18.49 -27.23
C LEU A 292 -1.11 -19.80 -26.52
N THR A 293 -2.41 -20.05 -26.33
CA THR A 293 -2.95 -21.24 -25.66
C THR A 293 -2.59 -22.57 -26.33
N LYS A 294 -2.18 -22.55 -27.60
CA LYS A 294 -1.71 -23.74 -28.33
C LYS A 294 -0.28 -24.14 -28.00
N PHE A 295 0.48 -23.25 -27.34
CA PHE A 295 1.87 -23.48 -26.99
C PHE A 295 2.01 -23.80 -25.51
N THR A 296 3.13 -24.44 -25.16
CA THR A 296 3.52 -24.60 -23.75
C THR A 296 4.32 -23.37 -23.34
N LEU A 297 3.77 -22.62 -22.37
CA LEU A 297 4.35 -21.39 -21.84
C LEU A 297 4.92 -21.66 -20.44
N LEU A 298 6.16 -21.26 -20.22
CA LEU A 298 6.85 -21.36 -18.93
C LEU A 298 7.32 -19.97 -18.46
N GLU A 299 7.41 -19.78 -17.15
CA GLU A 299 7.98 -18.59 -16.51
C GLU A 299 9.25 -18.99 -15.75
N GLY A 300 10.27 -18.12 -15.78
CA GLY A 300 11.53 -18.32 -15.08
C GLY A 300 11.36 -18.05 -13.59
N LYS A 301 11.55 -19.08 -12.76
CA LYS A 301 11.39 -18.98 -11.29
C LYS A 301 12.71 -19.03 -10.51
N ASN A 302 13.83 -19.31 -11.19
CA ASN A 302 15.13 -19.37 -10.54
C ASN A 302 15.66 -17.94 -10.36
N HIS A 303 16.21 -17.61 -9.19
CA HIS A 303 16.78 -16.30 -8.88
C HIS A 303 17.91 -15.89 -9.84
N SER A 304 18.59 -16.86 -10.47
CA SER A 304 19.62 -16.59 -11.48
C SER A 304 19.08 -16.45 -12.90
N CYS A 305 17.78 -16.71 -13.15
CA CYS A 305 17.18 -16.66 -14.48
C CYS A 305 15.65 -16.52 -14.38
N MET A 306 15.17 -15.27 -14.30
CA MET A 306 13.76 -14.90 -14.10
C MET A 306 13.14 -14.29 -15.36
N PHE A 307 13.10 -15.06 -16.45
CA PHE A 307 12.45 -14.64 -17.68
C PHE A 307 10.92 -14.56 -17.55
N ASP A 308 10.29 -13.62 -18.26
CA ASP A 308 8.84 -13.46 -18.22
C ASP A 308 8.10 -14.61 -18.91
N VAL A 309 8.52 -14.98 -20.12
CA VAL A 309 7.88 -16.07 -20.88
C VAL A 309 8.89 -16.85 -21.71
N LEU A 310 8.84 -18.17 -21.62
CA LEU A 310 9.47 -19.12 -22.54
C LEU A 310 8.38 -19.94 -23.24
N ILE A 311 8.36 -19.89 -24.57
CA ILE A 311 7.52 -20.75 -25.40
C ILE A 311 8.34 -21.97 -25.80
N LYS A 312 7.91 -23.15 -25.37
CA LYS A 312 8.55 -24.41 -25.78
C LYS A 312 8.18 -24.78 -27.20
N GLN A 313 9.17 -25.25 -27.98
CA GLN A 313 8.96 -25.76 -29.34
C GLN A 313 8.14 -24.79 -30.20
N TYR A 314 8.61 -23.54 -30.24
CA TYR A 314 7.95 -22.44 -30.94
C TYR A 314 7.92 -22.65 -32.46
N ASP A 315 8.96 -23.25 -33.03
CA ASP A 315 9.05 -23.54 -34.46
C ASP A 315 9.06 -25.05 -34.77
N ASN A 316 8.97 -25.37 -36.07
CA ASN A 316 8.96 -26.75 -36.56
C ASN A 316 10.30 -27.48 -36.33
N ASP A 317 11.36 -26.74 -36.00
CA ASP A 317 12.68 -27.28 -35.66
C ASP A 317 12.79 -27.57 -34.15
N GLY A 318 11.71 -27.32 -33.39
CA GLY A 318 11.64 -27.58 -31.96
C GLY A 318 12.38 -26.54 -31.09
N LYS A 319 12.77 -25.39 -31.66
CA LYS A 319 13.47 -24.34 -30.90
C LYS A 319 12.52 -23.61 -29.97
N ASP A 320 13.01 -23.23 -28.79
CA ASP A 320 12.27 -22.43 -27.83
C ASP A 320 12.35 -20.94 -28.18
N LEU A 321 11.36 -20.14 -27.76
CA LEU A 321 11.34 -18.68 -27.91
C LEU A 321 11.22 -18.00 -26.54
N LEU A 322 12.18 -17.13 -26.21
CA LEU A 322 12.11 -16.27 -25.03
C LEU A 322 11.46 -14.92 -25.35
N ILE A 323 10.56 -14.49 -24.48
CA ILE A 323 9.87 -13.20 -24.59
C ILE A 323 10.02 -12.43 -23.28
N GLU A 324 10.53 -11.21 -23.38
CA GLU A 324 10.57 -10.23 -22.28
C GLU A 324 9.49 -9.18 -22.53
N VAL A 325 8.68 -8.89 -21.50
CA VAL A 325 7.54 -7.99 -21.63
C VAL A 325 7.93 -6.62 -21.07
N LYS A 326 7.80 -5.56 -21.87
CA LYS A 326 7.99 -4.18 -21.39
C LYS A 326 6.69 -3.39 -21.53
N SER A 327 6.42 -2.57 -20.51
CA SER A 327 5.27 -1.66 -20.43
C SER A 327 5.52 -0.30 -21.11
N SER A 328 6.67 -0.12 -21.74
CA SER A 328 7.10 1.14 -22.33
C SER A 328 7.82 0.85 -23.65
N ILE A 329 7.66 1.76 -24.61
CA ILE A 329 8.36 1.74 -25.90
C ILE A 329 9.64 2.58 -25.91
N GLU A 330 10.01 3.14 -24.76
CA GLU A 330 11.22 3.95 -24.63
C GLU A 330 12.47 3.10 -24.88
N SER A 331 13.40 3.62 -25.70
CA SER A 331 14.63 2.94 -26.10
C SER A 331 15.43 2.32 -24.93
N PRO A 332 15.57 2.96 -23.75
CA PRO A 332 16.28 2.37 -22.62
C PRO A 332 15.66 1.07 -22.12
N GLN A 333 14.33 1.00 -22.08
CA GLN A 333 13.60 -0.20 -21.63
C GLN A 333 13.74 -1.34 -22.64
N ILE A 334 13.75 -1.02 -23.93
CA ILE A 334 13.98 -2.01 -24.99
C ILE A 334 15.42 -2.54 -24.94
N ARG A 335 16.42 -1.65 -24.81
CA ARG A 335 17.83 -2.06 -24.67
C ARG A 335 18.04 -2.98 -23.46
N MET A 336 17.43 -2.64 -22.33
CA MET A 336 17.47 -3.47 -21.13
C MET A 336 16.81 -4.84 -21.37
N ALA A 337 15.65 -4.86 -22.03
CA ALA A 337 14.95 -6.11 -22.37
C ALA A 337 15.82 -7.03 -23.23
N VAL A 338 16.49 -6.47 -24.24
CA VAL A 338 17.42 -7.20 -25.11
C VAL A 338 18.56 -7.79 -24.29
N GLY A 339 19.19 -7.00 -23.42
CA GLY A 339 20.27 -7.50 -22.55
C GLY A 339 19.82 -8.65 -21.65
N GLN A 340 18.65 -8.52 -21.01
CA GLN A 340 18.06 -9.59 -20.20
C GLN A 340 17.79 -10.85 -21.02
N LEU A 341 17.23 -10.72 -22.22
CA LEU A 341 16.93 -11.87 -23.09
C LEU A 341 18.18 -12.65 -23.48
N PHE A 342 19.28 -11.97 -23.82
CA PHE A 342 20.55 -12.63 -24.12
C PHE A 342 21.15 -13.31 -22.88
N ASP A 343 21.11 -12.66 -21.72
CA ASP A 343 21.57 -13.24 -20.45
C ASP A 343 20.78 -14.51 -20.08
N TYR A 344 19.45 -14.45 -20.18
CA TYR A 344 18.59 -15.59 -19.92
C TYR A 344 18.81 -16.72 -20.93
N TRP A 345 18.94 -16.39 -22.23
CA TRP A 345 19.18 -17.40 -23.25
C TRP A 345 20.50 -18.12 -23.02
N PHE A 346 21.58 -17.37 -22.79
CA PHE A 346 22.88 -17.94 -22.51
C PHE A 346 22.85 -18.84 -21.27
N THR A 347 22.12 -18.43 -20.23
CA THR A 347 21.96 -19.24 -19.01
C THR A 347 21.19 -20.54 -19.25
N LEU A 348 20.23 -20.56 -20.17
CA LEU A 348 19.39 -21.74 -20.45
C LEU A 348 19.96 -22.67 -21.51
N ASN A 349 20.53 -22.12 -22.59
CA ASN A 349 20.85 -22.81 -23.82
C ASN A 349 22.31 -22.61 -24.28
N GLY A 350 23.13 -21.86 -23.52
CA GLY A 350 24.53 -21.60 -23.87
C GLY A 350 24.68 -20.82 -25.17
N ASP A 351 25.54 -21.32 -26.07
CA ASP A 351 25.94 -20.66 -27.32
C ASP A 351 25.01 -20.96 -28.52
N GLU A 352 23.85 -21.59 -28.29
CA GLU A 352 22.88 -21.84 -29.35
C GLU A 352 22.29 -20.54 -29.91
N GLU A 353 21.94 -20.54 -31.21
CA GLU A 353 21.39 -19.37 -31.89
C GLU A 353 20.06 -18.92 -31.24
N PRO A 354 19.99 -17.70 -30.66
CA PRO A 354 18.88 -17.32 -29.81
C PRO A 354 17.62 -16.93 -30.59
N LYS A 355 16.46 -17.40 -30.13
CA LYS A 355 15.15 -16.92 -30.60
C LYS A 355 14.53 -16.07 -29.49
N LEU A 356 14.56 -14.76 -29.69
CA LEU A 356 14.22 -13.75 -28.68
C LEU A 356 13.16 -12.80 -29.25
N ALA A 357 12.24 -12.34 -28.41
CA ALA A 357 11.32 -11.28 -28.74
C ALA A 357 11.09 -10.34 -27.54
N VAL A 358 10.81 -9.08 -27.83
CA VAL A 358 10.35 -8.11 -26.83
C VAL A 358 8.89 -7.80 -27.11
N LEU A 359 8.01 -8.03 -26.13
CA LEU A 359 6.61 -7.63 -26.23
C LEU A 359 6.44 -6.20 -25.71
N LEU A 360 5.82 -5.36 -26.53
CA LEU A 360 5.58 -3.94 -26.26
C LEU A 360 4.09 -3.60 -26.27
N PRO A 361 3.66 -2.52 -25.59
CA PRO A 361 2.25 -2.13 -25.53
C PRO A 361 1.69 -1.64 -26.85
N GLU A 362 2.55 -1.13 -27.73
CA GLU A 362 2.20 -0.66 -29.06
C GLU A 362 3.29 -1.01 -30.08
N ARG A 363 2.92 -0.98 -31.35
CA ARG A 363 3.83 -1.27 -32.46
C ARG A 363 4.86 -0.13 -32.59
N PRO A 364 6.18 -0.43 -32.60
CA PRO A 364 7.20 0.59 -32.82
C PRO A 364 6.96 1.35 -34.13
N ARG A 365 7.03 2.68 -34.08
CA ARG A 365 6.75 3.56 -35.24
C ARG A 365 7.80 3.52 -36.34
N LYS A 366 8.97 2.92 -36.08
CA LYS A 366 10.03 2.66 -37.06
C LYS A 366 10.47 1.20 -36.92
N ARG A 367 10.74 0.54 -38.05
CA ARG A 367 11.58 -0.68 -38.03
C ARG A 367 12.95 -0.23 -37.53
N LEU A 368 13.38 -0.79 -36.39
CA LEU A 368 14.74 -0.66 -35.88
C LEU A 368 15.72 -1.35 -36.83
#